data_AF-A0AAX1N4U5-F1
#
_entry.id   AF-A0AAX1N4U5-F1
#
_cell.length_a   1.000
_cell.length_b   1.000
_cell.length_c   1.000
_cell.angle_alpha   90.00
_cell.angle_beta   90.00
_cell.angle_gamma   90.00
#
_symmetry.space_group_name_H-M   'P 1'
#
loop_
_entity.id
_entity.type
_entity.pdbx_description
1 polymer ?
#
loop_
_entity_poly.entity_id
_entity_poly.type
_entity_poly.pdbx_seq_one_letter_code
_entity_poly.pdbx_strand_id
1 'polypeptide(L)'
;MSTEKKISKFLVGLCLNTGGSFQDVAKNLGICATTDEIEALVNRMHHKGLIKDVKSEGYKTKASLTNKGIEQAQSLMEWAV
;
A
#
# COMPACT_ATOMS: atom_id res chain seq x y z
N MET A 1 12.98 -6.52 -5.83
CA MET A 1 11.61 -6.98 -5.51
C MET A 1 10.69 -6.53 -6.63
N SER A 2 9.80 -7.39 -7.13
CA SER A 2 8.87 -7.01 -8.20
C SER A 2 7.80 -6.03 -7.70
N THR A 3 7.24 -5.23 -8.61
CA THR A 3 6.16 -4.27 -8.33
C THR A 3 4.96 -4.93 -7.65
N GLU A 4 4.52 -6.10 -8.11
CA GLU A 4 3.38 -6.80 -7.51
C GLU A 4 3.65 -7.21 -6.06
N LYS A 5 4.87 -7.66 -5.73
CA LYS A 5 5.26 -7.93 -4.33
C LYS A 5 5.23 -6.67 -3.46
N LYS A 6 5.62 -5.50 -4.01
CA LYS A 6 5.50 -4.22 -3.29
C LYS A 6 4.03 -3.88 -3.03
N ILE A 7 3.17 -4.01 -4.05
CA ILE A 7 1.72 -3.77 -3.92
C ILE A 7 1.11 -4.66 -2.84
N SER A 8 1.39 -5.97 -2.87
CA SER A 8 0.91 -6.90 -1.85
C SER A 8 1.32 -6.48 -0.43
N LYS A 9 2.59 -6.12 -0.24
CA LYS A 9 3.06 -5.65 1.07
C LYS A 9 2.41 -4.34 1.49
N PHE A 10 2.20 -3.39 0.58
CA PHE A 10 1.50 -2.13 0.89
C PHE A 10 0.04 -2.36 1.27
N LEU A 11 -0.68 -3.24 0.57
CA LEU A 11 -2.06 -3.61 0.92
C LEU A 11 -2.13 -4.18 2.34
N VAL A 12 -1.27 -5.14 2.65
CA VAL A 12 -1.20 -5.75 3.99
C VAL A 12 -0.84 -4.71 5.04
N GLY A 13 0.16 -3.87 4.77
CA GLY A 13 0.57 -2.82 5.71
C GLY A 13 -0.52 -1.79 6.00
N LEU A 14 -1.24 -1.33 4.97
CA LEU A 14 -2.40 -0.45 5.13
C LEU A 14 -3.54 -1.14 5.89
N CYS A 15 -3.79 -2.42 5.61
CA CYS A 15 -4.84 -3.20 6.28
C CYS A 15 -4.54 -3.43 7.76
N LEU A 16 -3.28 -3.68 8.10
CA LEU A 16 -2.79 -3.82 9.46
C LEU A 16 -2.56 -2.48 10.17
N ASN A 17 -2.85 -1.37 9.47
CA ASN A 17 -2.60 0.00 9.95
C ASN A 17 -1.17 0.18 10.48
N THR A 18 -0.17 -0.42 9.81
CA THR A 18 1.24 -0.36 10.23
C THR A 18 1.86 1.02 10.02
N GLY A 19 1.08 2.05 9.66
CA GLY A 19 1.54 3.41 9.51
C GLY A 19 0.46 4.30 8.90
N GLY A 20 0.54 5.60 9.16
CA GLY A 20 -0.45 6.57 8.65
C GLY A 20 -0.23 7.00 7.20
N SER A 21 0.82 6.50 6.53
CA SER A 21 1.18 6.82 5.14
C SER A 21 1.92 5.66 4.47
N PHE A 22 1.99 5.68 3.14
CA PHE A 22 2.76 4.69 2.37
C PHE A 22 4.25 4.71 2.74
N GLN A 23 4.81 5.87 3.04
CA GLN A 23 6.21 6.00 3.46
C GLN A 23 6.44 5.32 4.82
N ASP A 24 5.50 5.46 5.76
CA ASP A 24 5.57 4.80 7.06
C ASP A 24 5.43 3.27 6.90
N VAL A 25 4.49 2.80 6.08
CA VAL A 25 4.33 1.37 5.75
C VAL A 25 5.60 0.82 5.09
N ALA A 26 6.20 1.57 4.17
CA ALA A 26 7.42 1.16 3.49
C ALA A 26 8.58 0.97 4.48
N LYS A 27 8.74 1.92 5.40
CA LYS A 27 9.75 1.86 6.46
C LYS A 27 9.51 0.66 7.38
N ASN A 28 8.27 0.45 7.83
CA ASN A 28 7.95 -0.60 8.81
C ASN A 28 8.00 -2.02 8.23
N LEU A 29 7.76 -2.18 6.92
CA LEU A 29 7.82 -3.48 6.25
C LEU A 29 9.12 -3.73 5.46
N GLY A 30 10.11 -2.85 5.61
CA GLY A 30 11.40 -2.94 4.91
C GLY A 30 11.25 -2.88 3.39
N ILE A 31 10.27 -2.14 2.88
CA ILE A 31 10.06 -1.93 1.45
C ILE A 31 11.01 -0.81 1.00
N CYS A 32 12.04 -1.17 0.26
CA CYS A 32 12.91 -0.19 -0.39
C CYS A 32 12.18 0.38 -1.62
N ALA A 33 11.69 1.62 -1.51
CA ALA A 33 11.03 2.36 -2.59
C ALA A 33 11.32 3.86 -2.47
N THR A 34 11.55 4.53 -3.59
CA THR A 34 11.70 6.00 -3.64
C THR A 34 10.32 6.67 -3.59
N THR A 35 10.28 7.98 -3.36
CA THR A 35 9.02 8.75 -3.42
C THR A 35 8.31 8.57 -4.76
N ASP A 36 9.02 8.71 -5.88
CA ASP A 36 8.46 8.53 -7.23
C ASP A 36 7.91 7.11 -7.42
N GLU A 37 8.61 6.10 -6.88
CA GLU A 37 8.14 4.72 -6.97
C GLU A 37 6.89 4.50 -6.11
N ILE A 38 6.82 5.11 -4.92
CA ILE A 38 5.63 5.09 -4.07
C ILE A 38 4.47 5.75 -4.80
N GLU A 39 4.65 6.91 -5.43
CA GLU A 39 3.60 7.57 -6.20
C GLU A 39 3.11 6.73 -7.37
N ALA A 40 4.03 6.09 -8.11
CA ALA A 40 3.68 5.17 -9.18
C ALA A 40 2.89 3.96 -8.68
N LEU A 41 3.26 3.41 -7.51
CA LEU A 41 2.56 2.30 -6.87
C LEU A 41 1.17 2.71 -6.38
N VAL A 42 1.05 3.86 -5.74
CA VAL A 42 -0.21 4.45 -5.29
C VAL A 42 -1.15 4.64 -6.48
N ASN A 43 -0.67 5.24 -7.57
CA ASN A 43 -1.45 5.42 -8.80
C ASN A 43 -1.91 4.09 -9.40
N ARG A 44 -1.05 3.06 -9.41
CA ARG A 44 -1.44 1.71 -9.86
C ARG A 44 -2.49 1.07 -8.94
N MET A 45 -2.32 1.17 -7.63
CA MET A 45 -3.28 0.63 -6.65
C MET A 45 -4.63 1.33 -6.76
N HIS A 46 -4.63 2.65 -6.98
CA HIS A 46 -5.84 3.43 -7.22
C HIS A 46 -6.54 3.00 -8.51
N HIS A 47 -5.82 2.88 -9.63
CA HIS A 47 -6.37 2.40 -10.90
C HIS A 47 -6.90 0.97 -10.82
N LYS A 48 -6.29 0.10 -10.01
CA LYS A 48 -6.79 -1.27 -9.74
C LYS A 48 -8.04 -1.27 -8.83
N GLY A 49 -8.45 -0.12 -8.30
CA GLY A 49 -9.60 0.03 -7.41
C GLY A 49 -9.36 -0.50 -6.00
N LEU A 50 -8.11 -0.56 -5.56
CA LEU A 50 -7.72 -1.15 -4.26
C LEU A 50 -7.66 -0.12 -3.14
N ILE A 51 -7.40 1.13 -3.50
CA ILE A 51 -7.36 2.27 -2.58
C ILE A 51 -8.21 3.40 -3.13
N LYS A 52 -8.62 4.30 -2.25
CA LYS A 52 -9.40 5.51 -2.52
C LYS A 52 -8.93 6.65 -1.61
N ASP A 53 -9.48 7.85 -1.83
CA ASP A 53 -9.23 9.03 -1.00
C ASP A 53 -7.73 9.34 -0.86
N VAL A 54 -6.99 9.21 -1.98
CA VAL A 54 -5.54 9.44 -2.02
C VAL A 54 -5.25 10.92 -1.74
N LYS A 55 -4.43 11.19 -0.72
CA LYS A 55 -4.00 12.52 -0.34
C LYS A 55 -2.48 12.54 -0.15
N SER A 56 -1.82 13.54 -0.72
CA SER A 56 -0.40 13.78 -0.51
C SER A 56 -0.22 15.07 0.30
N GLU A 57 0.43 14.96 1.45
CA GLU A 57 0.78 16.08 2.33
C GLU A 57 2.30 16.09 2.50
N GLY A 58 2.98 17.00 1.80
CA GLY A 58 4.44 17.05 1.77
C GLY A 58 5.02 15.75 1.21
N TYR A 59 5.87 15.07 1.99
CA TYR A 59 6.51 13.81 1.61
C TYR A 59 5.69 12.56 1.98
N LYS A 60 4.48 12.72 2.52
CA LYS A 60 3.63 11.62 2.96
C LYS A 60 2.41 11.46 2.07
N THR A 61 2.19 10.25 1.59
CA THR A 61 1.02 9.86 0.81
C THR A 61 0.15 8.96 1.67
N LYS A 62 -1.14 9.30 1.76
CA LYS A 62 -2.14 8.57 2.53
C LYS A 62 -3.25 8.12 1.59
N ALA A 63 -3.85 6.96 1.87
CA ALA A 63 -5.04 6.50 1.19
C ALA A 63 -5.81 5.56 2.10
N SER A 64 -7.10 5.40 1.83
CA SER A 64 -7.95 4.41 2.48
C SER A 64 -8.10 3.19 1.57
N LEU A 65 -8.18 1.99 2.15
CA LEU A 65 -8.50 0.79 1.38
C LEU A 65 -9.97 0.83 0.93
N THR A 66 -10.23 0.30 -0.27
CA THR A 66 -11.59 -0.07 -0.70
C THR A 66 -11.93 -1.45 -0.15
N ASN A 67 -13.19 -1.89 -0.24
CA ASN A 67 -13.58 -3.26 0.13
C ASN A 67 -12.76 -4.30 -0.65
N LYS A 68 -12.56 -4.09 -1.95
CA LYS A 68 -11.69 -4.92 -2.80
C LYS A 68 -10.24 -4.95 -2.28
N GLY A 69 -9.71 -3.80 -1.86
CA GLY A 69 -8.37 -3.72 -1.27
C GLY A 69 -8.25 -4.50 0.04
N ILE A 70 -9.29 -4.44 0.89
CA ILE A 70 -9.36 -5.20 2.16
C ILE A 70 -9.42 -6.69 1.88
N GLU A 71 -10.32 -7.16 1.01
CA GLU A 71 -10.45 -8.57 0.64
C GLU A 71 -9.13 -9.12 0.09
N GLN A 72 -8.47 -8.36 -0.79
CA GLN A 72 -7.18 -8.77 -1.34
C GLN A 72 -6.07 -8.79 -0.28
N ALA A 73 -6.05 -7.83 0.65
CA ALA A 73 -5.11 -7.83 1.76
C ALA A 73 -5.33 -9.04 2.68
N GLN A 74 -6.59 -9.38 2.99
CA GLN A 74 -6.96 -10.53 3.80
C GLN A 74 -6.55 -11.85 3.15
N SER A 75 -6.85 -12.03 1.86
CA SER A 75 -6.43 -13.21 1.10
C SER A 75 -4.89 -13.38 1.09
N LEU A 76 -4.14 -12.28 1.00
CA LEU A 76 -2.68 -12.32 1.08
C LEU A 76 -2.16 -12.70 2.48
N MET A 77 -2.88 -12.34 3.54
CA MET A 77 -2.51 -12.70 4.91
C MET A 77 -2.80 -14.17 5.22
N GLU A 78 -3.91 -14.72 4.71
CA GLU A 78 -4.25 -16.14 4.85
C GLU A 78 -3.22 -17.05 4.16
N TRP A 79 -2.66 -16.62 3.03
CA TRP A 79 -1.62 -17.36 2.30
C TRP A 79 -0.22 -17.22 2.91
N ALA A 80 -0.05 -16.31 3.87
CA ALA A 80 1.23 -16.10 4.56
C ALA A 80 1.37 -16.93 5.86
N VAL A 81 0.31 -17.63 6.27
CA VAL A 81 0.27 -18.58 7.40
C VAL A 81 0.37 -20.00 6.86
#